data_AF-A0A957BIY9-F1
#
_entry.id   AF-A0A957BIY9-F1
#
_cell.length_a   1.000
_cell.length_b   1.000
_cell.length_c   1.000
_cell.angle_alpha   90.00
_cell.angle_beta   90.00
_cell.angle_gamma   90.00
#
_symmetry.space_group_name_H-M   'P 1'
#
loop_
_entity.id
_entity.type
_entity.pdbx_description
1 polymer ?
#
loop_
_entity_poly.entity_id
_entity_poly.type
_entity_poly.pdbx_seq_one_letter_code
_entity_poly.pdbx_strand_id
1 'polypeptide(L)'
;MSESIIDTSRAFFGEVVQPILAEHFPEITAVTAFGLFGYGSEALGLDDDYSRDHHWGVRIDALLPGSVTAVQQQQIMQTVSANLPESYRGHSLYAAHLAGAGLALDTLPGFLQRTIGLTRAPQNHIEWLHVPEEDITHVINGEVWHD
;
A
#
# COMPACT_ATOMS: atom_id res chain seq x y z
N MET A 1 -22.54 10.75 4.21
CA MET A 1 -21.87 9.47 3.90
C MET A 1 -20.70 9.39 4.86
N SER A 2 -20.53 8.27 5.55
CA SER A 2 -19.32 8.05 6.37
C SER A 2 -18.10 8.07 5.47
N GLU A 3 -17.01 8.67 5.93
CA GLU A 3 -15.72 8.64 5.24
C GLU A 3 -15.29 7.19 5.04
N SER A 4 -14.84 6.82 3.83
CA SER A 4 -14.38 5.46 3.56
C SER A 4 -13.00 5.22 4.18
N ILE A 5 -12.58 3.96 4.27
CA ILE A 5 -11.22 3.64 4.76
C ILE A 5 -10.15 4.10 3.75
N ILE A 6 -10.46 4.14 2.45
CA ILE A 6 -9.60 4.72 1.42
C ILE A 6 -9.42 6.22 1.69
N ASP A 7 -10.51 6.96 1.91
CA ASP A 7 -10.46 8.40 2.19
C ASP A 7 -9.63 8.68 3.46
N THR A 8 -9.87 7.88 4.51
CA THR A 8 -9.13 7.98 5.78
C THR A 8 -7.65 7.68 5.57
N SER A 9 -7.32 6.68 4.75
CA SER A 9 -5.93 6.28 4.47
C SER A 9 -5.19 7.30 3.61
N ARG A 10 -5.88 7.89 2.62
CA ARG A 10 -5.35 8.98 1.81
C ARG A 10 -5.07 10.22 2.63
N ALA A 11 -5.98 10.57 3.54
CA ALA A 11 -5.77 11.68 4.49
C ALA A 11 -4.59 11.39 5.42
N PHE A 12 -4.50 10.19 5.98
CA PHE A 12 -3.37 9.76 6.80
C PHE A 12 -2.03 9.84 6.05
N PHE A 13 -2.00 9.40 4.79
CA PHE A 13 -0.83 9.52 3.93
C PHE A 13 -0.41 10.99 3.79
N GLY A 14 -1.30 11.87 3.34
CA GLY A 14 -0.97 13.27 3.08
C GLY A 14 -0.66 14.10 4.34
N GLU A 15 -1.34 13.82 5.45
CA GLU A 15 -1.22 14.61 6.68
C GLU A 15 -0.07 14.14 7.58
N VAL A 16 0.28 12.85 7.54
CA VAL A 16 1.23 12.25 8.51
C VAL A 16 2.41 11.59 7.81
N VAL A 17 2.17 10.59 6.95
CA VAL A 17 3.25 9.72 6.44
C VAL A 17 4.11 10.40 5.38
N GLN A 18 3.49 11.08 4.42
CA GLN A 18 4.21 11.77 3.35
C GLN A 18 5.14 12.87 3.88
N PRO A 19 4.76 13.74 4.85
CA PRO A 19 5.69 14.68 5.47
C PRO A 19 6.91 14.02 6.10
N ILE A 20 6.73 12.93 6.86
CA ILE A 20 7.83 12.18 7.50
C ILE A 20 8.78 11.62 6.43
N LEU A 21 8.23 11.01 5.39
CA LEU A 21 9.02 10.43 4.30
C LEU A 21 9.76 11.50 3.50
N ALA A 22 9.11 12.64 3.20
CA ALA A 22 9.73 13.75 2.49
C ALA A 22 10.85 14.44 3.29
N GLU A 23 10.73 14.47 4.63
CA GLU A 23 11.77 15.02 5.50
C GLU A 23 13.01 14.10 5.57
N HIS A 24 12.80 12.80 5.78
CA HIS A 24 13.89 11.87 6.06
C HIS A 24 14.43 11.13 4.84
N PHE A 25 13.62 10.93 3.80
CA PHE A 25 13.95 10.17 2.59
C PHE A 25 13.44 10.88 1.33
N PRO A 26 13.76 12.17 1.10
CA PRO A 26 13.19 12.96 0.01
C PRO A 26 13.41 12.34 -1.37
N GLU A 27 14.61 11.83 -1.63
CA GLU A 27 14.96 11.24 -2.92
C GLU A 27 14.19 9.95 -3.19
N ILE A 28 14.02 9.08 -2.19
CA ILE A 28 13.27 7.82 -2.33
C ILE A 28 11.78 8.13 -2.49
N THR A 29 11.25 9.04 -1.67
CA THR A 29 9.83 9.42 -1.68
C THR A 29 9.42 9.97 -3.04
N ALA A 30 10.26 10.80 -3.66
CA ALA A 30 9.98 11.42 -4.95
C ALA A 30 9.93 10.45 -6.14
N VAL A 31 10.35 9.20 -5.98
CA VAL A 31 10.33 8.16 -7.03
C VAL A 31 9.63 6.88 -6.56
N THR A 32 8.84 6.97 -5.50
CA THR A 32 8.05 5.85 -4.97
C THR A 32 6.59 6.12 -5.25
N ALA A 33 5.91 5.16 -5.85
CA ALA A 33 4.46 5.26 -6.00
C ALA A 33 3.78 4.90 -4.67
N PHE A 34 2.82 5.71 -4.24
CA PHE A 34 2.03 5.48 -3.03
C PHE A 34 0.54 5.45 -3.34
N GLY A 35 -0.20 4.61 -2.62
CA GLY A 35 -1.62 4.47 -2.81
C GLY A 35 -2.26 3.47 -1.86
N LEU A 36 -3.41 2.94 -2.26
CA LEU A 36 -4.03 1.77 -1.67
C LEU A 36 -4.52 0.90 -2.82
N PHE A 37 -3.90 -0.25 -3.04
CA PHE A 37 -4.16 -1.14 -4.18
C PHE A 37 -3.81 -2.58 -3.84
N GLY A 38 -4.21 -3.55 -4.66
CA GLY A 38 -3.89 -4.96 -4.41
C GLY A 38 -5.02 -5.74 -3.75
N TYR A 39 -4.65 -6.56 -2.79
CA TYR A 39 -5.60 -7.37 -2.03
C TYR A 39 -6.41 -6.50 -1.06
N GLY A 40 -7.55 -7.04 -0.62
CA GLY A 40 -8.47 -6.37 0.29
C GLY A 40 -9.74 -5.87 -0.39
N SER A 41 -10.88 -6.02 0.28
CA SER A 41 -12.19 -5.52 -0.18
C SER A 41 -12.21 -3.99 -0.24
N GLU A 42 -11.40 -3.34 0.61
CA GLU A 42 -11.23 -1.90 0.64
C GLU A 42 -10.74 -1.36 -0.71
N ALA A 43 -9.79 -2.05 -1.36
CA ALA A 43 -9.24 -1.64 -2.65
C ALA A 43 -10.27 -1.72 -3.79
N LEU A 44 -11.35 -2.48 -3.59
CA LEU A 44 -12.48 -2.57 -4.52
C LEU A 44 -13.64 -1.65 -4.14
N GLY A 45 -13.54 -0.93 -3.01
CA GLY A 45 -14.65 -0.15 -2.45
C GLY A 45 -15.83 -1.01 -1.98
N LEU A 46 -15.57 -2.28 -1.65
CA LEU A 46 -16.58 -3.28 -1.28
C LEU A 46 -16.63 -3.56 0.22
N ASP A 47 -16.08 -2.67 1.05
CA ASP A 47 -16.14 -2.84 2.50
C ASP A 47 -17.56 -2.66 3.06
N ASP A 48 -18.06 -3.68 3.74
CA ASP A 48 -19.30 -3.66 4.50
C ASP A 48 -19.06 -3.95 5.98
N ASP A 49 -20.12 -4.05 6.78
CA ASP A 49 -19.97 -4.28 8.22
C ASP A 49 -19.43 -5.68 8.57
N TYR A 50 -19.45 -6.63 7.64
CA TYR A 50 -18.93 -7.98 7.82
C TYR A 50 -17.47 -8.10 7.39
N SER A 51 -17.04 -7.37 6.36
CA SER A 51 -15.66 -7.42 5.85
C SER A 51 -14.63 -6.70 6.74
N ARG A 52 -15.08 -6.02 7.81
CA ARG A 52 -14.21 -5.28 8.75
C ARG A 52 -13.63 -6.13 9.87
N ASP A 53 -13.98 -7.41 9.96
CA ASP A 53 -13.56 -8.27 11.05
C ASP A 53 -12.14 -8.86 10.87
N HIS A 54 -11.56 -8.76 9.66
CA HIS A 54 -10.18 -9.15 9.33
C HIS A 54 -9.56 -8.21 8.28
N HIS A 55 -8.24 -7.97 8.37
CA HIS A 55 -7.45 -7.18 7.40
C HIS A 55 -7.95 -5.74 7.10
N TRP A 56 -8.75 -5.16 7.98
CA TRP A 56 -9.34 -3.84 7.79
C TRP A 56 -8.70 -2.77 8.68
N GLY A 57 -8.40 -1.61 8.10
CA GLY A 57 -7.78 -0.49 8.81
C GLY A 57 -7.08 0.49 7.87
N VAL A 58 -6.40 1.48 8.45
CA VAL A 58 -5.63 2.47 7.70
C VAL A 58 -4.46 1.79 6.99
N ARG A 59 -4.34 1.97 5.68
CA ARG A 59 -3.34 1.30 4.84
C ARG A 59 -2.78 2.20 3.74
N ILE A 60 -1.49 2.12 3.52
CA ILE A 60 -0.72 2.80 2.49
C ILE A 60 0.19 1.75 1.86
N ASP A 61 -0.03 1.47 0.59
CA ASP A 61 0.82 0.62 -0.23
C ASP A 61 1.86 1.48 -0.95
N ALA A 62 3.13 1.07 -0.90
CA ALA A 62 4.25 1.78 -1.52
C ALA A 62 5.03 0.85 -2.45
N LEU A 63 5.18 1.25 -3.71
CA LEU A 63 6.03 0.56 -4.69
C LEU A 63 7.35 1.31 -4.85
N LEU A 64 8.36 0.83 -4.14
CA LEU A 64 9.71 1.36 -4.12
C LEU A 64 10.46 1.04 -5.43
N PRO A 65 11.40 1.91 -5.84
CA PRO A 65 12.30 1.58 -6.93
C PRO A 65 13.24 0.44 -6.53
N GLY A 66 13.62 -0.39 -7.51
CA GLY A 66 14.47 -1.57 -7.28
C GLY A 66 15.87 -1.28 -6.75
N SER A 67 16.31 -0.01 -6.74
CA SER A 67 17.56 0.44 -6.12
C SER A 67 17.49 0.56 -4.60
N VAL A 68 16.30 0.55 -3.99
CA VAL A 68 16.14 0.67 -2.53
C VAL A 68 16.50 -0.66 -1.87
N THR A 69 17.57 -0.65 -1.08
CA THR A 69 18.07 -1.83 -0.39
C THR A 69 17.18 -2.24 0.78
N ALA A 70 17.25 -3.51 1.20
CA ALA A 70 16.54 -3.99 2.38
C ALA A 70 16.87 -3.21 3.66
N VAL A 71 18.11 -2.71 3.79
CA VAL A 71 18.51 -1.86 4.92
C VAL A 71 17.78 -0.51 4.89
N GLN A 72 17.67 0.11 3.71
CA GLN A 72 16.92 1.35 3.55
C GLN A 72 15.41 1.14 3.81
N GLN A 73 14.84 0.02 3.37
CA GLN A 73 13.45 -0.34 3.68
C GLN A 73 13.23 -0.44 5.20
N GLN A 74 14.13 -1.11 5.92
CA GLN A 74 14.06 -1.19 7.38
C GLN A 74 14.18 0.20 8.05
N GLN A 75 15.05 1.07 7.54
CA GLN A 75 15.18 2.44 8.02
C GLN A 75 13.90 3.25 7.80
N ILE A 76 13.28 3.15 6.62
CA ILE A 76 11.99 3.79 6.31
C ILE A 76 10.94 3.34 7.33
N MET A 77 10.79 2.03 7.52
CA MET A 77 9.80 1.48 8.45
C MET A 77 10.03 1.94 9.89
N GLN A 78 11.28 1.97 10.35
CA GLN A 78 11.62 2.43 11.69
C GLN A 78 11.34 3.92 11.88
N THR A 79 11.77 4.75 10.92
CA THR A 79 11.58 6.20 10.99
C THR A 79 10.11 6.58 10.93
N VAL A 80 9.30 5.94 10.06
CA VAL A 80 7.85 6.15 10.05
C VAL A 80 7.28 5.73 11.41
N SER A 81 7.51 4.50 11.85
CA SER A 81 6.96 3.98 13.11
C SER A 81 7.31 4.83 14.33
N ALA A 82 8.51 5.42 14.39
CA ALA A 82 8.95 6.26 15.50
C ALA A 82 8.27 7.64 15.55
N ASN A 83 7.70 8.11 14.43
CA ASN A 83 7.08 9.43 14.30
C ASN A 83 5.54 9.36 14.19
N LEU A 84 4.94 8.17 14.21
CA LEU A 84 3.50 8.03 14.12
C LEU A 84 2.78 8.34 15.44
N PRO A 85 1.55 8.89 15.38
CA PRO A 85 0.68 8.99 16.54
C PRO A 85 0.15 7.59 16.97
N GLU A 86 -0.42 7.50 18.17
CA GLU A 86 -1.02 6.25 18.65
C GLU A 86 -2.26 5.80 17.86
N SER A 87 -3.02 6.79 17.37
CA SER A 87 -4.22 6.58 16.57
C SER A 87 -4.41 7.72 15.57
N TYR A 88 -5.17 7.45 14.52
CA TYR A 88 -5.57 8.44 13.53
C TYR A 88 -7.07 8.32 13.25
N ARG A 89 -7.82 9.40 13.49
CA ARG A 89 -9.28 9.48 13.29
C ARG A 89 -10.08 8.31 13.91
N GLY A 90 -9.64 7.83 15.07
CA GLY A 90 -10.28 6.71 15.79
C GLY A 90 -9.78 5.32 15.40
N HIS A 91 -8.87 5.20 14.44
CA HIS A 91 -8.18 3.95 14.09
C HIS A 91 -6.86 3.84 14.85
N SER A 92 -6.65 2.71 15.55
CA SER A 92 -5.38 2.44 16.20
C SER A 92 -4.31 2.10 15.17
N LEU A 93 -3.14 2.76 15.25
CA LEU A 93 -2.00 2.50 14.36
C LEU A 93 -1.03 1.45 14.92
N TYR A 94 -1.11 1.19 16.22
CA TYR A 94 -0.30 0.17 16.91
C TYR A 94 -0.89 -1.24 16.84
N ALA A 95 -2.19 -1.38 16.53
CA ALA A 95 -2.90 -2.65 16.59
C ALA A 95 -2.95 -3.44 15.26
N ALA A 96 -2.31 -2.95 14.20
CA ALA A 96 -2.56 -3.50 12.87
C ALA A 96 -1.94 -4.89 12.68
N HIS A 97 -2.80 -5.85 12.35
CA HIS A 97 -2.47 -7.14 11.71
C HIS A 97 -1.66 -6.99 10.40
N LEU A 98 -1.44 -5.75 9.93
CA LEU A 98 -0.59 -5.38 8.81
C LEU A 98 0.75 -4.90 9.38
N ALA A 99 1.80 -5.68 9.17
CA ALA A 99 3.15 -5.29 9.55
C ALA A 99 3.47 -3.90 8.96
N GLY A 100 3.79 -2.91 9.81
CA GLY A 100 4.27 -1.61 9.36
C GLY A 100 3.43 -0.38 9.64
N ALA A 101 2.58 -0.37 10.67
CA ALA A 101 1.81 0.81 11.07
C ALA A 101 0.96 1.43 9.93
N GLY A 102 0.43 0.56 9.09
CA GLY A 102 -0.34 0.92 7.90
C GLY A 102 0.50 1.11 6.64
N LEU A 103 1.84 1.22 6.70
CA LEU A 103 2.70 1.34 5.52
C LEU A 103 3.24 -0.02 5.07
N ALA A 104 2.86 -0.46 3.87
CA ALA A 104 3.34 -1.68 3.24
C ALA A 104 4.33 -1.34 2.12
N LEU A 105 5.60 -1.71 2.30
CA LEU A 105 6.64 -1.53 1.30
C LEU A 105 6.76 -2.77 0.41
N ASP A 106 6.74 -2.58 -0.91
CA ASP A 106 7.16 -3.59 -1.87
C ASP A 106 7.86 -2.91 -3.07
N THR A 107 8.25 -3.69 -4.07
CA THR A 107 8.67 -3.25 -5.39
C THR A 107 7.60 -3.65 -6.39
N LEU A 108 7.49 -2.93 -7.52
CA LEU A 108 6.56 -3.33 -8.60
C LEU A 108 6.79 -4.78 -9.07
N PRO A 109 8.03 -5.26 -9.29
CA PRO A 109 8.27 -6.67 -9.62
C PRO A 109 7.81 -7.65 -8.53
N GLY A 110 8.01 -7.33 -7.25
CA GLY A 110 7.55 -8.15 -6.13
C GLY A 110 6.03 -8.23 -6.06
N PHE A 111 5.35 -7.11 -6.28
CA PHE A 111 3.90 -7.03 -6.39
C PHE A 111 3.33 -7.87 -7.51
N LEU A 112 3.85 -7.71 -8.72
CA LEU A 112 3.38 -8.50 -9.84
C LEU A 112 3.68 -10.00 -9.63
N GLN A 113 4.83 -10.34 -9.03
CA GLN A 113 5.20 -11.73 -8.81
C GLN A 113 4.28 -12.43 -7.81
N ARG A 114 3.90 -11.75 -6.72
CA ARG A 114 2.98 -12.31 -5.72
C ARG A 114 1.53 -12.36 -6.21
N THR A 115 1.14 -11.44 -7.10
CA THR A 115 -0.26 -11.32 -7.55
C THR A 115 -0.55 -12.11 -8.81
N ILE A 116 0.26 -11.98 -9.86
CA ILE A 116 0.02 -12.61 -11.18
C ILE A 116 1.10 -13.61 -11.58
N GLY A 117 2.06 -13.90 -10.70
CA GLY A 117 3.12 -14.87 -10.95
C GLY A 117 4.24 -14.37 -11.88
N LEU A 118 4.24 -13.10 -12.28
CA LEU A 118 5.22 -12.51 -13.20
C LEU A 118 5.90 -11.29 -12.57
N THR A 119 7.18 -11.04 -12.82
CA THR A 119 7.88 -9.83 -12.32
C THR A 119 7.64 -8.57 -13.15
N ARG A 120 6.78 -8.66 -14.18
CA ARG A 120 6.47 -7.62 -15.15
C ARG A 120 5.08 -7.83 -15.73
N ALA A 121 4.55 -6.81 -16.40
CA ALA A 121 3.29 -6.94 -17.13
C ALA A 121 3.39 -8.06 -18.22
N PRO A 122 2.29 -8.79 -18.49
CA PRO A 122 2.23 -9.75 -19.59
C PRO A 122 2.56 -9.09 -20.94
N GLN A 123 3.34 -9.74 -21.79
CA GLN A 123 3.85 -9.19 -23.06
C GLN A 123 3.20 -9.81 -24.30
N ASN A 124 2.45 -10.89 -24.15
CA ASN A 124 1.80 -11.60 -25.26
C ASN A 124 0.51 -12.28 -24.82
N HIS A 125 -0.31 -12.71 -25.79
CA HIS A 125 -1.62 -13.30 -25.50
C HIS A 125 -1.55 -14.58 -24.67
N ILE A 126 -0.48 -15.36 -24.79
CA ILE A 126 -0.32 -16.59 -24.01
C ILE A 126 -0.13 -16.23 -22.53
N GLU A 127 0.74 -15.28 -22.23
CA GLU A 127 0.93 -14.81 -20.86
C GLU A 127 -0.37 -14.23 -20.28
N TRP A 128 -1.11 -13.42 -21.06
CA TRP A 128 -2.41 -12.92 -20.63
C TRP A 128 -3.41 -14.04 -20.31
N LEU A 129 -3.47 -15.10 -21.13
CA LEU A 129 -4.39 -16.23 -20.92
C LEU A 129 -4.00 -17.14 -19.73
N HIS A 130 -2.78 -17.03 -19.20
CA HIS A 130 -2.33 -17.83 -18.05
C HIS A 130 -2.53 -17.11 -16.71
N VAL A 131 -2.88 -15.83 -16.71
CA VAL A 131 -3.17 -15.10 -15.48
C VAL A 131 -4.68 -15.19 -15.19
N PRO A 132 -5.10 -15.66 -14.01
CA PRO A 132 -6.51 -15.62 -13.61
C PRO A 132 -7.07 -14.20 -13.64
N GLU A 133 -8.31 -14.01 -14.11
CA GLU A 133 -8.93 -12.68 -14.25
C GLU A 133 -9.11 -11.99 -12.88
N GLU A 134 -9.35 -12.77 -11.84
CA GLU A 134 -9.42 -12.33 -10.45
C GLU A 134 -8.09 -11.73 -9.96
N ASP A 135 -6.95 -12.29 -10.38
CA ASP A 135 -5.63 -11.79 -10.00
C ASP A 135 -5.30 -10.49 -10.75
N ILE A 136 -5.73 -10.37 -12.01
CA ILE A 136 -5.62 -9.10 -12.77
C ILE A 136 -6.39 -7.99 -12.04
N THR A 137 -7.57 -8.31 -11.50
CA THR A 137 -8.39 -7.36 -10.75
C THR A 137 -7.63 -6.78 -9.55
N HIS A 138 -6.83 -7.59 -8.86
CA HIS A 138 -5.97 -7.11 -7.76
C HIS A 138 -4.82 -6.20 -8.24
N VAL A 139 -4.37 -6.31 -9.49
CA VAL A 139 -3.32 -5.42 -10.03
C VAL A 139 -3.87 -4.04 -10.38
N ILE A 140 -5.11 -3.96 -10.85
CA ILE A 140 -5.68 -2.74 -11.45
C ILE A 140 -6.68 -2.00 -10.55
N ASN A 141 -6.99 -2.54 -9.37
CA ASN A 141 -7.91 -1.91 -8.42
C ASN A 141 -7.24 -0.84 -7.56
N GLY A 142 -8.03 -0.20 -6.70
CA GLY A 142 -7.55 0.78 -5.75
C GLY A 142 -7.24 2.14 -6.35
N GLU A 143 -6.37 2.88 -5.67
CA GLU A 143 -5.98 4.25 -6.01
C GLU A 143 -4.48 4.46 -5.89
N VAL A 144 -3.93 5.27 -6.81
CA VAL A 144 -2.58 5.85 -6.70
C VAL A 144 -2.72 7.32 -6.34
N TRP A 145 -2.01 7.76 -5.30
CA TRP A 145 -2.08 9.12 -4.76
C TRP A 145 -0.82 9.94 -5.07
N HIS A 146 0.32 9.28 -5.27
CA HIS A 146 1.62 9.88 -5.61
C HIS A 146 2.40 8.92 -6.51
N ASP A 147 3.05 9.43 -7.56
CA ASP A 147 3.94 8.74 -8.51
C ASP A 147 4.87 9.77 -9.17
#